data_AF-A0A8S4G5X0-F1
#
_entry.id   AF-A0A8S4G5X0-F1
#
_cell.length_a   1.000
_cell.length_b   1.000
_cell.length_c   1.000
_cell.angle_alpha   90.00
_cell.angle_beta   90.00
_cell.angle_gamma   90.00
#
_symmetry.space_group_name_H-M   'P 1'
#
loop_
_entity.id
_entity.type
_entity.pdbx_description
1 polymer ?
#
loop_
_entity_poly.entity_id
_entity_poly.type
_entity_poly.pdbx_seq_one_letter_code
_entity_poly.pdbx_strand_id
1 'polypeptide(L)'
;MERNDRKVNSRNHSITIDRDSKQILRKLILDGAIMFCISFLVLAYYLWGTPYERGFFCDDESLKHPFKDSTVTNIMLYIVGLGLPIVSMVLTEWIRLRDYKGGRSRLIFGHE
;
A
#
# COMPACT_ATOMS: atom_id res chain seq x y z
N MET A 1 18.09 33.29 -32.39
CA MET A 1 17.41 31.98 -32.43
C MET A 1 17.29 31.37 -31.02
N GLU A 2 18.39 31.30 -30.25
CA GLU A 2 18.46 30.70 -28.89
C GLU A 2 17.43 31.12 -27.82
N ARG A 3 16.85 32.33 -27.90
CA ARG A 3 15.88 32.78 -26.89
C ARG A 3 14.54 32.02 -26.97
N ASN A 4 14.12 31.63 -28.18
CA ASN A 4 12.89 30.86 -28.37
C ASN A 4 13.07 29.40 -27.92
N ASP A 5 14.23 28.80 -28.20
CA ASP A 5 14.52 27.42 -27.83
C ASP A 5 14.55 27.23 -26.31
N ARG A 6 15.13 28.19 -25.57
CA ARG A 6 15.11 28.18 -24.10
C ARG A 6 13.70 28.26 -23.52
N LYS A 7 12.81 29.07 -24.11
CA LYS A 7 11.40 29.17 -23.69
C LYS A 7 10.61 27.91 -24.02
N VAL A 8 10.91 27.21 -25.11
CA VAL A 8 10.27 25.93 -25.47
C VAL A 8 10.73 24.83 -24.51
N ASN A 9 12.02 24.74 -24.23
CA ASN A 9 12.57 23.74 -23.30
C ASN A 9 12.01 23.90 -21.87
N SER A 10 11.95 25.13 -21.36
CA SER A 10 11.41 25.40 -20.02
C SER A 10 9.92 25.05 -19.90
N ARG A 11 9.12 25.30 -20.95
CA ARG A 11 7.70 24.94 -20.98
C ARG A 11 7.50 23.43 -21.03
N ASN A 12 8.25 22.73 -21.87
CA ASN A 12 8.17 21.27 -21.98
C ASN A 12 8.58 20.58 -20.67
N HIS A 13 9.63 21.06 -20.01
CA HIS A 13 10.04 20.55 -18.70
C HIS A 13 8.94 20.73 -17.64
N SER A 14 8.32 21.91 -17.56
CA SER A 14 7.22 22.15 -16.61
C SER A 14 6.00 21.25 -16.86
N ILE A 15 5.66 20.99 -18.12
CA ILE A 15 4.52 20.13 -18.50
C ILE A 15 4.78 18.67 -18.13
N THR A 16 6.00 18.17 -18.35
CA THR A 16 6.38 16.79 -17.98
C THR A 16 6.33 16.58 -16.47
N ILE A 17 6.87 17.52 -15.68
CA ILE A 17 6.88 17.44 -14.21
C ILE A 17 5.45 17.41 -13.62
N ASP A 18 4.53 18.23 -14.16
CA ASP A 18 3.12 18.23 -13.75
C ASP A 18 2.44 16.87 -14.03
N ARG A 19 2.67 16.31 -15.22
CA ARG A 19 2.09 15.02 -15.61
C ARG A 19 2.61 13.87 -14.74
N ASP A 20 3.92 13.84 -14.46
CA ASP A 20 4.52 12.80 -13.62
C ASP A 20 4.05 12.89 -12.16
N SER A 21 3.97 14.11 -11.62
CA SER A 21 3.46 14.35 -10.26
C SER A 21 2.01 13.91 -10.11
N LYS A 22 1.16 14.19 -11.10
CA LYS A 22 -0.23 13.72 -11.12
C LYS A 22 -0.34 12.20 -11.17
N GLN A 23 0.55 11.53 -11.91
CA GLN A 23 0.57 10.06 -11.94
C GLN A 23 0.98 9.45 -10.60
N ILE A 24 1.98 10.02 -9.92
CA ILE A 24 2.41 9.59 -8.59
C ILE A 24 1.29 9.82 -7.57
N LEU A 25 0.70 11.02 -7.58
CA LEU A 25 -0.41 11.37 -6.69
C LEU A 25 -1.61 10.44 -6.89
N ARG A 26 -1.95 10.09 -8.14
CA ARG A 26 -3.03 9.15 -8.43
C ARG A 26 -2.77 7.76 -7.85
N LYS A 27 -1.53 7.27 -7.90
CA LYS A 27 -1.16 5.97 -7.30
C LYS A 27 -1.30 6.00 -5.79
N LEU A 28 -0.77 7.03 -5.14
CA LEU A 28 -0.84 7.17 -3.68
C LEU A 28 -2.29 7.27 -3.18
N ILE A 29 -3.15 7.98 -3.92
CA ILE A 29 -4.59 8.06 -3.62
C ILE A 29 -5.26 6.69 -3.80
N LEU A 30 -4.98 5.98 -4.90
CA LEU A 30 -5.57 4.66 -5.16
C LEU A 30 -5.16 3.65 -4.08
N ASP A 31 -3.88 3.59 -3.76
CA ASP A 31 -3.34 2.69 -2.74
C ASP A 31 -3.93 3.01 -1.36
N GLY A 32 -3.97 4.29 -0.99
CA GLY A 32 -4.60 4.75 0.26
C GLY A 32 -6.10 4.43 0.33
N ALA A 33 -6.83 4.61 -0.78
CA ALA A 33 -8.25 4.29 -0.85
C ALA A 33 -8.51 2.78 -0.68
N ILE A 34 -7.68 1.92 -1.30
CA ILE A 34 -7.78 0.47 -1.15
C ILE A 34 -7.50 0.06 0.30
N MET A 35 -6.42 0.59 0.91
CA MET A 35 -6.09 0.33 2.31
C MET A 35 -7.20 0.77 3.27
N PHE A 36 -7.81 1.93 2.99
CA PHE A 36 -8.95 2.42 3.75
C PHE A 36 -10.18 1.53 3.61
N CYS A 37 -10.54 1.13 2.39
CA CYS A 37 -11.66 0.21 2.14
C CYS A 37 -11.49 -1.11 2.89
N ILE A 38 -10.30 -1.73 2.82
CA ILE A 38 -10.02 -2.99 3.54
C ILE A 38 -10.13 -2.77 5.05
N SER A 39 -9.52 -1.71 5.58
CA SER A 39 -9.56 -1.39 7.01
C SER A 39 -10.99 -1.14 7.50
N PHE A 40 -11.80 -0.45 6.69
CA PHE A 40 -13.20 -0.21 6.97
C PHE A 40 -14.02 -1.51 7.02
N LEU A 41 -13.80 -2.44 6.09
CA LEU A 41 -14.46 -3.75 6.11
C LEU A 41 -14.11 -4.55 7.38
N VAL A 42 -12.84 -4.54 7.77
CA VAL A 42 -12.39 -5.20 9.00
C VAL A 42 -13.04 -4.55 10.23
N LEU A 43 -13.07 -3.22 10.29
CA LEU A 43 -13.73 -2.49 11.38
C LEU A 43 -15.23 -2.77 11.44
N ALA A 44 -15.90 -2.80 10.29
CA ALA A 44 -17.32 -3.12 10.20
C ALA A 44 -17.61 -4.55 10.70
N TYR A 45 -16.78 -5.51 10.31
CA TYR A 45 -16.89 -6.89 10.81
C TYR A 45 -16.63 -6.97 12.33
N TYR A 46 -15.68 -6.20 12.85
CA TYR A 46 -15.40 -6.15 14.29
C TYR A 46 -16.56 -5.55 15.10
N LEU A 47 -17.26 -4.55 14.56
CA LEU A 47 -18.36 -3.87 15.26
C LEU A 47 -19.71 -4.58 15.13
N TRP A 48 -20.00 -5.18 13.98
CA TRP A 48 -21.31 -5.77 13.66
C TRP A 48 -21.30 -7.28 13.48
N GLY A 49 -20.13 -7.92 13.40
CA GLY A 49 -20.01 -9.37 13.26
C GLY A 49 -20.39 -10.07 14.56
N THR A 50 -21.44 -10.88 14.51
CA THR A 50 -21.77 -11.81 15.59
C THR A 50 -21.12 -13.17 15.31
N PRO A 51 -20.48 -13.81 16.31
CA PRO A 51 -19.96 -15.15 16.14
C PRO A 51 -21.11 -16.12 15.86
N TYR A 52 -20.87 -17.10 15.00
CA TYR A 52 -21.83 -18.16 14.76
C TYR A 52 -21.90 -19.08 15.97
N GLU A 53 -23.07 -19.11 16.62
CA GLU A 53 -23.35 -19.99 17.75
C GLU A 53 -23.72 -21.39 17.22
N ARG A 54 -22.91 -22.41 17.52
CA ARG A 54 -23.22 -23.82 17.25
C ARG A 54 -23.33 -24.58 18.56
N GLY A 55 -24.27 -25.53 18.64
CA GLY A 55 -24.32 -26.48 19.75
C GLY A 55 -23.06 -27.34 19.84
N PHE A 56 -22.71 -27.78 21.04
CA PHE A 56 -21.60 -28.70 21.31
C PHE A 56 -22.12 -30.09 21.70
N PHE A 57 -21.31 -31.13 21.48
CA PHE A 57 -21.61 -32.47 21.95
C PHE A 57 -20.99 -32.68 23.33
N CYS A 58 -21.75 -33.25 24.28
CA CYS A 58 -21.26 -33.47 25.64
C CYS A 58 -20.08 -34.45 25.73
N ASP A 59 -19.97 -35.38 24.77
CA ASP A 59 -18.89 -36.37 24.69
C ASP A 59 -17.66 -35.89 23.89
N ASP A 60 -17.60 -34.61 23.51
CA ASP A 60 -16.48 -34.06 22.74
C ASP A 60 -15.26 -33.79 23.63
N GLU A 61 -14.28 -34.70 23.57
CA GLU A 61 -13.01 -34.57 24.30
C GLU A 61 -12.21 -33.33 23.90
N SER A 62 -12.40 -32.77 22.70
CA SER A 62 -11.64 -31.59 22.24
C SER A 62 -11.96 -30.32 23.03
N LEU A 63 -13.17 -30.24 23.61
CA LEU A 63 -13.63 -29.11 24.44
C LEU A 63 -13.21 -29.23 25.91
N LYS A 64 -12.70 -30.38 26.35
CA LYS A 64 -12.22 -30.59 27.74
C LYS A 64 -10.82 -30.01 27.97
N HIS A 65 -10.09 -29.70 26.90
CA HIS A 65 -8.77 -29.11 27.01
C HIS A 65 -8.85 -27.62 27.40
N PRO A 66 -7.86 -27.11 28.16
CA PRO A 66 -7.83 -25.70 28.53
C PRO A 66 -7.69 -24.83 27.28
N PHE A 67 -8.34 -23.67 27.32
CA PHE A 67 -8.26 -22.66 26.28
C PHE A 67 -6.79 -22.29 26.03
N LYS A 68 -6.41 -22.23 24.74
CA LYS A 68 -5.11 -21.74 24.31
C LYS A 68 -5.28 -20.39 23.65
N ASP A 69 -4.54 -19.41 24.16
CA ASP A 69 -4.48 -18.09 23.55
C ASP A 69 -3.89 -18.14 22.14
N SER A 70 -4.37 -17.25 21.27
CA SER A 70 -3.89 -17.11 19.91
C SER A 70 -2.39 -16.82 19.88
N THR A 71 -1.63 -17.66 19.16
CA THR A 71 -0.18 -17.49 18.96
C THR A 71 0.15 -16.24 18.13
N VAL A 72 -0.78 -15.77 17.31
CA VAL A 72 -0.62 -14.57 16.48
C VAL A 72 -1.38 -13.41 17.13
N THR A 73 -0.63 -12.42 17.61
CA THR A 73 -1.20 -11.24 18.24
C THR A 73 -1.72 -10.23 17.21
N ASN A 74 -2.73 -9.44 17.59
CA ASN A 74 -3.27 -8.39 16.72
C ASN A 74 -2.20 -7.40 16.22
N ILE A 75 -1.20 -7.10 17.05
CA ILE A 75 -0.08 -6.24 16.68
C ILE A 75 0.69 -6.83 15.49
N MET A 76 0.93 -8.14 15.50
CA MET A 76 1.63 -8.82 14.40
C MET A 76 0.82 -8.75 13.10
N LEU A 77 -0.51 -8.91 13.18
CA LEU A 77 -1.40 -8.70 12.04
C LEU A 77 -1.34 -7.27 11.50
N TYR A 78 -1.33 -6.25 12.36
CA TYR A 78 -1.25 -4.85 11.90
C TYR A 78 0.11 -4.52 11.28
N ILE A 79 1.21 -5.01 11.85
CA ILE A 79 2.55 -4.79 11.29
C ILE A 79 2.68 -5.43 9.90
N VAL A 80 2.25 -6.68 9.76
CA VAL A 80 2.39 -7.42 8.51
C VAL A 80 1.36 -6.96 7.47
N GLY A 81 0.11 -6.76 7.88
CA GLY A 81 -1.01 -6.42 6.99
C GLY A 81 -1.12 -4.94 6.62
N LEU A 82 -0.64 -4.02 7.47
CA LEU A 82 -0.70 -2.57 7.20
C LEU A 82 0.69 -1.93 7.18
N GLY A 83 1.56 -2.29 8.13
CA GLY A 83 2.90 -1.70 8.24
C GLY A 83 3.79 -1.99 7.03
N LEU A 84 3.96 -3.26 6.66
CA LEU A 84 4.77 -3.67 5.51
C LEU A 84 4.35 -3.02 4.18
N PRO A 85 3.06 -3.01 3.78
CA PRO A 85 2.65 -2.36 2.53
C PRO A 85 2.86 -0.85 2.56
N ILE A 86 2.63 -0.17 3.68
CA ILE A 86 2.89 1.27 3.79
C ILE A 86 4.40 1.57 3.64
N VAL A 87 5.24 0.80 4.34
CA VAL A 87 6.70 0.95 4.26
C VAL A 87 7.20 0.69 2.84
N SER A 88 6.69 -0.35 2.17
CA SER A 88 7.10 -0.67 0.79
C SER A 88 6.71 0.44 -0.19
N MET A 89 5.53 1.04 -0.05
CA MET A 89 5.10 2.19 -0.86
C MET A 89 6.02 3.39 -0.65
N VAL A 90 6.26 3.78 0.61
CA VAL A 90 7.14 4.92 0.94
C VAL A 90 8.55 4.69 0.40
N LEU A 91 9.10 3.49 0.60
CA LEU A 91 10.43 3.15 0.13
C LEU A 91 10.52 3.18 -1.40
N THR A 92 9.51 2.63 -2.09
CA THR A 92 9.48 2.59 -3.56
C THR A 92 9.41 3.99 -4.16
N GLU A 93 8.56 4.86 -3.62
CA GLU A 93 8.46 6.24 -4.07
C GLU A 93 9.72 7.04 -3.75
N TRP A 94 10.34 6.79 -2.59
CA TRP A 94 11.62 7.41 -2.23
C TRP A 94 12.76 7.01 -3.18
N ILE A 95 12.87 5.72 -3.51
CA ILE A 95 13.86 5.22 -4.50
C ILE A 95 13.58 5.86 -5.87
N ARG A 96 12.31 5.90 -6.31
CA ARG A 96 11.90 6.53 -7.58
C ARG A 96 12.29 8.02 -7.64
N LEU A 97 12.12 8.76 -6.54
CA LEU A 97 12.52 10.16 -6.41
C LEU A 97 14.04 10.34 -6.46
N ARG A 98 14.80 9.45 -5.79
CA ARG A 98 16.27 9.45 -5.82
C ARG A 98 16.81 9.21 -7.22
N ASP A 99 16.27 8.21 -7.93
CA ASP A 99 16.68 7.91 -9.31
C ASP A 99 16.41 9.09 -10.26
N TYR A 100 15.29 9.79 -10.06
CA TYR A 100 14.94 10.99 -10.83
C TYR A 100 15.94 12.13 -10.62
N LYS A 101 16.33 12.42 -9.37
CA LYS A 101 17.36 13.43 -9.06
C LYS A 101 18.76 13.02 -9.54
N GLY A 102 19.06 11.72 -9.59
CA GLY A 102 20.36 11.20 -10.00
C GLY A 102 20.60 11.14 -11.51
N GLY A 103 19.63 11.56 -12.35
CA GLY A 103 19.76 11.53 -13.82
C GLY A 103 19.88 10.11 -14.40
N ARG A 104 19.59 9.07 -13.61
CA ARG A 104 19.69 7.68 -14.05
C ARG A 104 18.44 7.32 -14.82
N SER A 105 18.48 7.50 -16.14
CA SER A 105 17.47 6.96 -17.05
C SER A 105 17.29 5.48 -16.72
N ARG A 106 16.05 5.08 -16.40
CA ARG A 106 15.71 3.67 -16.15
C ARG A 106 15.79 2.87 -17.45
N LEU A 107 17.01 2.51 -17.85
CA LEU A 107 17.31 1.33 -18.65
C LEU A 107 17.00 0.10 -17.78
N ILE A 108 15.71 -0.16 -17.53
CA ILE A 108 15.26 -1.38 -16.83
C ILE A 108 14.43 -2.28 -17.76
N PHE A 109 14.10 -1.80 -18.96
CA PHE A 109 13.68 -2.66 -20.06
C PHE A 109 14.51 -2.30 -21.30
N GLY A 110 15.73 -2.84 -21.34
CA GLY A 110 16.34 -3.15 -22.61
C GLY A 110 15.64 -4.40 -23.12
N HIS A 111 14.72 -4.24 -24.05
CA HIS A 111 14.39 -5.29 -24.99
C HIS A 111 14.50 -4.69 -26.39
N GLU A 112 15.19 -5.44 -27.22
CA GLU A 112 15.69 -5.15 -28.57
C GLU A 112 14.66 -4.51 -29.51
#